data_AF-A0A4R1BQW2-F1
#
_entry.id   AF-A0A4R1BQW2-F1
#
_cell.length_a   1.000
_cell.length_b   1.000
_cell.length_c   1.000
_cell.angle_alpha   90.00
_cell.angle_beta   90.00
_cell.angle_gamma   90.00
#
_symmetry.space_group_name_H-M   'P 1'
#
loop_
_entity.id
_entity.type
_entity.pdbx_description
1 polymer ?
#
loop_
_entity_poly.entity_id
_entity_poly.type
_entity_poly.pdbx_seq_one_letter_code
_entity_poly.pdbx_strand_id
1 'polypeptide(L)'
;MCTMNLIGFCLVVSLPVSALAASIAPVLGERALREECSAFSQAGMRDCLATKAENSQKALRQAEKKVAGTLSKWDEDSKYVSQAKANLAASNKEFAKYRDVQCEFLASLSGGGAGNAHEIGRLACVSELNNRRAEQLRDAVSDLPLK
;
A
#
# COMPACT_ATOMS: atom_id res chain seq x y z
N MET A 1 19.44 70.49 -15.56
CA MET A 1 18.23 70.75 -14.75
C MET A 1 17.28 69.58 -14.92
N CYS A 2 16.89 68.97 -13.80
CA CYS A 2 16.12 67.72 -13.71
C CYS A 2 14.71 67.82 -14.29
N THR A 3 14.22 66.72 -14.86
CA THR A 3 12.82 66.31 -14.75
C THR A 3 12.76 64.80 -14.47
N MET A 4 12.20 64.46 -13.30
CA MET A 4 11.97 63.13 -12.75
C MET A 4 10.85 62.42 -13.50
N ASN A 5 11.07 61.16 -13.90
CA ASN A 5 9.99 60.21 -14.18
C ASN A 5 9.88 59.23 -12.99
N LEU A 6 8.75 59.28 -12.29
CA LEU A 6 8.39 58.32 -11.24
C LEU A 6 7.92 57.02 -11.90
N ILE A 7 8.67 55.93 -11.75
CA ILE A 7 8.24 54.58 -12.13
C ILE A 7 8.03 53.79 -10.83
N GLY A 8 6.77 53.58 -10.47
CA GLY A 8 6.38 52.78 -9.32
C GLY A 8 6.68 51.30 -9.57
N PHE A 9 7.55 50.72 -8.75
CA PHE A 9 7.83 49.28 -8.72
C PHE A 9 6.80 48.59 -7.81
N CYS A 10 5.82 47.90 -8.39
CA CYS A 10 5.00 46.93 -7.66
C CYS A 10 5.83 45.66 -7.42
N LEU A 11 6.34 45.49 -6.19
CA LEU A 11 6.91 44.24 -5.71
C LEU A 11 5.76 43.25 -5.42
N VAL A 12 5.50 42.34 -6.37
CA VAL A 12 4.63 41.19 -6.14
C VAL A 12 5.44 40.17 -5.32
N VAL A 13 5.17 40.11 -4.02
CA VAL A 13 5.71 39.07 -3.13
C VAL A 13 4.95 37.78 -3.42
N SER A 14 5.49 36.94 -4.30
CA SER A 14 5.04 35.57 -4.51
C SER A 14 5.46 34.72 -3.30
N LEU A 15 4.54 34.53 -2.36
CA LEU A 15 4.72 33.58 -1.26
C LEU A 15 4.72 32.14 -1.83
N PRO A 16 5.70 31.30 -1.50
CA PRO A 16 5.69 29.91 -1.92
C PRO A 16 4.57 29.18 -1.16
N VAL A 17 3.57 28.71 -1.90
CA VAL A 17 2.57 27.79 -1.37
C VAL A 17 3.28 26.46 -1.16
N SER A 18 3.74 26.20 0.07
CA SER A 18 4.22 24.88 0.46
C SER A 18 3.05 23.91 0.44
N ALA A 19 2.85 23.23 -0.68
CA ALA A 19 1.95 22.09 -0.75
C ALA A 19 2.49 20.99 0.17
N LEU A 20 1.77 20.69 1.24
CA LEU A 20 2.04 19.51 2.07
C LEU A 20 1.67 18.27 1.24
N ALA A 21 2.61 17.74 0.48
CA ALA A 21 2.47 16.41 -0.08
C ALA A 21 2.52 15.42 1.09
N ALA A 22 1.38 14.79 1.40
CA ALA A 22 1.35 13.68 2.33
C ALA A 22 2.22 12.56 1.75
N SER A 23 3.43 12.37 2.28
CA SER A 23 4.31 11.29 1.85
C SER A 23 3.62 9.96 2.18
N ILE A 24 3.14 9.24 1.17
CA ILE A 24 2.76 7.84 1.34
C ILE A 24 4.07 7.12 1.59
N ALA A 25 4.29 6.67 2.82
CA ALA A 25 5.48 5.88 3.15
C ALA A 25 5.53 4.68 2.19
N PRO A 26 6.68 4.41 1.54
CA PRO A 26 6.77 3.36 0.55
C PRO A 26 6.44 2.01 1.19
N VAL A 27 5.73 1.15 0.46
CA VAL A 27 5.48 -0.21 0.92
C VAL A 27 6.81 -0.95 1.06
N LEU A 28 7.11 -1.34 2.30
CA LEU A 28 8.33 -2.05 2.65
C LEU A 28 8.32 -3.45 2.03
N GLY A 29 9.48 -3.86 1.51
CA GLY A 29 9.72 -5.23 1.08
C GLY A 29 9.97 -6.18 2.27
N GLU A 30 9.87 -7.49 2.01
CA GLU A 30 10.10 -8.58 2.96
C GLU A 30 11.39 -8.39 3.77
N ARG A 31 12.50 -8.09 3.09
CA ARG A 31 13.79 -7.85 3.76
C ARG A 31 13.75 -6.67 4.72
N ALA A 32 13.17 -5.55 4.30
CA ALA A 32 13.07 -4.36 5.14
C ALA A 32 12.17 -4.62 6.36
N LEU A 33 11.09 -5.37 6.19
CA LEU A 33 10.20 -5.78 7.29
C LEU A 33 10.92 -6.67 8.32
N ARG A 34 11.82 -7.55 7.86
CA ARG A 34 12.67 -8.36 8.75
C ARG A 34 13.68 -7.51 9.50
N GLU A 35 14.31 -6.56 8.82
CA GLU A 35 15.26 -5.63 9.46
C GLU A 35 14.58 -4.77 10.52
N GLU A 36 13.34 -4.31 10.29
CA GLU A 36 12.59 -3.60 11.33
C GLU A 36 12.30 -4.46 12.57
N CYS A 37 12.26 -5.78 12.42
CA CYS A 37 12.06 -6.73 13.50
C CYS A 37 13.37 -7.37 14.00
N SER A 38 14.55 -6.89 13.55
CA SER A 38 15.85 -7.55 13.83
C SER A 38 16.45 -7.28 15.20
N ALA A 39 15.90 -6.32 15.95
CA ALA A 39 16.31 -6.03 17.33
C ALA A 39 16.04 -7.19 18.32
N PHE A 40 15.27 -8.19 17.92
CA PHE A 40 14.84 -9.30 18.79
C PHE A 40 15.55 -10.62 18.49
N SER A 41 15.41 -11.58 19.41
CA SER A 41 15.73 -12.99 19.12
C SER A 41 14.89 -13.50 17.95
N GLN A 42 15.24 -14.67 17.37
CA GLN A 42 14.41 -15.27 16.31
C GLN A 42 12.94 -15.45 16.72
N ALA A 43 12.67 -15.77 17.99
CA ALA A 43 11.31 -15.86 18.50
C ALA A 43 10.61 -14.49 18.52
N GLY A 44 11.28 -13.44 19.01
CA GLY A 44 10.72 -12.10 19.02
C GLY A 44 10.59 -11.49 17.61
N MET A 45 11.48 -11.83 16.69
CA MET A 45 11.34 -11.46 15.27
C MET A 45 10.10 -12.11 14.66
N ARG A 46 9.87 -13.39 14.93
CA ARG A 46 8.64 -14.10 14.50
C ARG A 46 7.40 -13.42 15.05
N ASP A 47 7.37 -13.06 16.33
CA ASP A 47 6.21 -12.39 16.95
C ASP A 47 5.97 -10.99 16.36
N CYS A 48 7.03 -10.20 16.19
CA CYS A 48 6.97 -8.89 15.52
C CYS A 48 6.39 -9.00 14.10
N LEU A 49 6.87 -9.97 13.31
CA LEU A 49 6.39 -10.21 11.95
C LEU A 49 4.98 -10.78 11.92
N ALA A 50 4.57 -11.58 12.91
CA ALA A 50 3.20 -12.05 13.04
C ALA A 50 2.23 -10.89 13.24
N THR A 51 2.57 -9.94 14.11
CA THR A 51 1.80 -8.69 14.28
C THR A 51 1.74 -7.87 12.98
N LYS A 52 2.87 -7.73 12.26
CA LYS A 52 2.90 -7.02 10.97
C LYS A 52 2.05 -7.72 9.90
N ALA A 53 2.07 -9.05 9.85
CA ALA A 53 1.23 -9.83 8.94
C ALA A 53 -0.27 -9.66 9.28
N GLU A 54 -0.65 -9.72 10.56
CA GLU A 54 -2.03 -9.47 11.00
C GLU A 54 -2.50 -8.06 10.63
N ASN A 55 -1.69 -7.05 10.90
CA ASN A 55 -2.00 -5.66 10.59
C ASN A 55 -2.14 -5.43 9.08
N SER A 56 -1.23 -6.00 8.27
CA SER A 56 -1.33 -5.94 6.81
C SER A 56 -2.62 -6.60 6.29
N GLN A 57 -3.06 -7.70 6.90
CA GLN A 57 -4.29 -8.39 6.53
C GLN A 57 -5.53 -7.55 6.85
N LYS A 58 -5.51 -6.81 7.98
CA LYS A 58 -6.56 -5.84 8.32
C LYS A 58 -6.57 -4.68 7.32
N ALA A 59 -5.40 -4.13 6.98
CA ALA A 59 -5.26 -3.05 6.00
C ALA A 59 -5.75 -3.46 4.60
N LEU A 60 -5.41 -4.67 4.14
CA LEU A 60 -5.91 -5.22 2.87
C LEU A 60 -7.43 -5.32 2.87
N ARG A 61 -8.04 -5.90 3.91
CA ARG A 61 -9.51 -6.00 4.02
C ARG A 61 -10.19 -4.64 4.01
N GLN A 62 -9.58 -3.65 4.66
CA GLN A 62 -10.08 -2.27 4.63
C GLN A 62 -9.99 -1.66 3.22
N ALA A 63 -8.88 -1.87 2.51
CA ALA A 63 -8.72 -1.43 1.13
C ALA A 63 -9.76 -2.08 0.20
N GLU A 64 -9.96 -3.39 0.27
CA GLU A 64 -10.96 -4.12 -0.52
C GLU A 64 -12.38 -3.57 -0.29
N LYS A 65 -12.76 -3.35 0.97
CA LYS A 65 -14.05 -2.74 1.32
C LYS A 65 -14.17 -1.31 0.78
N LYS A 66 -13.10 -0.51 0.91
CA LYS A 66 -13.07 0.87 0.42
C LYS A 66 -13.26 0.90 -1.10
N VAL A 67 -12.55 0.06 -1.85
CA VAL A 67 -12.70 -0.06 -3.32
C VAL A 67 -14.12 -0.45 -3.69
N ALA A 68 -14.70 -1.47 -3.05
CA ALA A 68 -16.09 -1.85 -3.30
C ALA A 68 -17.08 -0.70 -3.01
N GLY A 69 -16.80 0.09 -1.98
CA GLY A 69 -17.51 1.33 -1.66
C GLY A 69 -17.36 2.40 -2.75
N THR A 70 -16.13 2.66 -3.22
CA THR A 70 -15.85 3.61 -4.31
C THR A 70 -16.56 3.20 -5.59
N LEU A 71 -16.49 1.92 -5.98
CA LEU A 71 -17.23 1.40 -7.14
C LEU A 71 -18.74 1.60 -7.02
N SER A 72 -19.30 1.63 -5.81
CA SER A 72 -20.72 1.89 -5.61
C SER A 72 -21.11 3.35 -5.87
N LYS A 73 -20.13 4.26 -5.85
CA LYS A 73 -20.28 5.70 -6.10
C LYS A 73 -19.76 6.11 -7.47
N TRP A 74 -19.15 5.18 -8.22
CA TRP A 74 -18.62 5.43 -9.54
C TRP A 74 -19.73 5.92 -10.47
N ASP A 75 -19.51 7.07 -11.12
CA ASP A 75 -20.42 7.67 -12.10
C ASP A 75 -20.37 6.93 -13.44
N GLU A 76 -20.91 5.73 -13.41
CA GLU A 76 -20.97 4.81 -14.53
C GLU A 76 -22.29 4.04 -14.50
N ASP A 77 -22.65 3.46 -15.65
CA ASP A 77 -23.77 2.54 -15.79
C ASP A 77 -23.67 1.37 -14.81
N SER A 78 -24.82 1.04 -14.22
CA SER A 78 -24.94 -0.01 -13.19
C SER A 78 -24.41 -1.38 -13.61
N LYS A 79 -24.46 -1.73 -14.91
CA LYS A 79 -23.94 -3.00 -15.42
C LYS A 79 -22.42 -3.05 -15.30
N TYR A 80 -21.72 -1.96 -15.62
CA TYR A 80 -20.26 -1.92 -15.57
C TYR A 80 -19.77 -1.81 -14.13
N VAL A 81 -20.48 -1.08 -13.27
CA VAL A 81 -20.24 -1.09 -11.82
C VAL A 81 -20.35 -2.50 -11.25
N SER A 82 -21.40 -3.25 -11.63
CA SER A 82 -21.61 -4.62 -11.17
C SER A 82 -20.51 -5.57 -11.67
N GLN A 83 -20.12 -5.44 -12.94
CA GLN A 83 -19.02 -6.22 -13.51
C GLN A 83 -17.69 -5.93 -12.81
N ALA A 84 -17.37 -4.67 -12.54
CA ALA A 84 -16.15 -4.28 -11.84
C ALA A 84 -16.09 -4.86 -10.41
N LYS A 85 -17.21 -4.86 -9.69
CA LYS A 85 -17.31 -5.49 -8.36
C LYS A 85 -17.12 -7.01 -8.40
N ALA A 86 -17.69 -7.68 -9.41
CA ALA A 86 -17.49 -9.11 -9.61
C ALA A 86 -16.01 -9.42 -9.91
N ASN A 87 -15.38 -8.62 -10.77
CA ASN A 87 -13.95 -8.75 -11.09
C ASN A 87 -13.06 -8.48 -9.88
N LEU A 88 -13.39 -7.49 -9.03
CA LEU A 88 -12.69 -7.24 -7.77
C LEU A 88 -12.75 -8.46 -6.85
N ALA A 89 -13.95 -9.03 -6.65
CA ALA A 89 -14.12 -10.21 -5.80
C ALA A 89 -13.32 -11.42 -6.32
N ALA A 90 -13.36 -11.68 -7.62
CA ALA A 90 -12.56 -12.73 -8.25
C ALA A 90 -11.06 -12.47 -8.10
N SER A 91 -10.61 -11.25 -8.38
CA SER A 91 -9.21 -10.85 -8.26
C SER A 91 -8.68 -10.99 -6.83
N ASN A 92 -9.46 -10.63 -5.81
CA ASN A 92 -9.06 -10.77 -4.41
C ASN A 92 -8.91 -12.24 -3.99
N LYS A 93 -9.80 -13.12 -4.49
CA LYS A 93 -9.71 -14.56 -4.27
C LYS A 93 -8.44 -15.15 -4.87
N GLU A 94 -8.12 -14.81 -6.11
CA GLU A 94 -6.90 -15.32 -6.77
C GLU A 94 -5.63 -14.71 -6.17
N PHE A 95 -5.67 -13.44 -5.75
CA PHE A 95 -4.57 -12.82 -5.02
C PHE A 95 -4.24 -13.56 -3.71
N ALA A 96 -5.26 -13.94 -2.92
CA ALA A 96 -5.03 -14.68 -1.68
C ALA A 96 -4.29 -16.00 -1.95
N LYS A 97 -4.70 -16.75 -2.98
CA LYS A 97 -4.00 -17.98 -3.40
C LYS A 97 -2.56 -17.70 -3.83
N TYR A 98 -2.37 -16.69 -4.68
CA TYR A 98 -1.03 -16.28 -5.14
C TYR A 98 -0.11 -15.96 -3.97
N ARG A 99 -0.58 -15.14 -3.02
CA ARG A 99 0.17 -14.77 -1.83
C ARG A 99 0.59 -16.01 -1.05
N ASP A 100 -0.35 -16.92 -0.80
CA ASP A 100 -0.08 -18.10 0.01
C ASP A 100 0.98 -18.99 -0.68
N VAL A 101 0.81 -19.31 -1.97
CA VAL A 101 1.78 -20.15 -2.70
C VAL A 101 3.13 -19.46 -2.89
N GLN A 102 3.15 -18.14 -3.11
CA GLN A 102 4.38 -17.37 -3.28
C GLN A 102 5.17 -17.30 -1.97
N CYS A 103 4.48 -17.08 -0.85
CA CYS A 103 5.16 -16.99 0.44
C CYS A 103 5.62 -18.37 0.94
N GLU A 104 4.91 -19.45 0.63
CA GLU A 104 5.41 -20.82 0.87
C GLU A 104 6.65 -21.11 0.02
N PHE A 105 6.65 -20.74 -1.27
CA PHE A 105 7.82 -20.87 -2.13
C PHE A 105 9.03 -20.12 -1.54
N LEU A 106 8.87 -18.85 -1.17
CA LEU A 106 9.95 -18.08 -0.57
C LEU A 106 10.44 -18.66 0.76
N ALA A 107 9.53 -19.14 1.61
CA ALA A 107 9.89 -19.81 2.85
C ALA A 107 10.71 -21.09 2.59
N SER A 108 10.40 -21.85 1.54
CA SER A 108 11.12 -23.08 1.18
C SER A 108 12.60 -22.85 0.82
N LEU A 109 12.97 -21.64 0.40
CA LEU A 109 14.34 -21.30 -0.02
C LEU A 109 15.34 -21.27 1.14
N SER A 110 14.88 -21.36 2.39
CA SER A 110 15.75 -21.39 3.58
C SER A 110 16.26 -22.79 3.95
N GLY A 111 15.78 -23.84 3.29
CA GLY A 111 16.22 -25.23 3.48
C GLY A 111 15.70 -25.90 4.77
N GLY A 112 15.58 -27.22 4.82
CA GLY A 112 14.83 -27.94 5.86
C GLY A 112 15.34 -27.83 7.32
N GLY A 113 16.53 -27.27 7.54
CA GLY A 113 17.08 -27.01 8.88
C GLY A 113 16.83 -25.61 9.43
N ALA A 114 16.10 -24.76 8.69
CA ALA A 114 15.98 -23.33 9.01
C ALA A 114 15.10 -23.01 10.24
N GLY A 115 14.33 -23.96 10.76
CA GLY A 115 13.48 -23.76 11.94
C GLY A 115 12.59 -22.52 11.81
N ASN A 116 12.68 -21.59 12.76
CA ASN A 116 11.90 -20.34 12.76
C ASN A 116 12.17 -19.42 11.56
N ALA A 117 13.30 -19.57 10.85
CA ALA A 117 13.61 -18.73 9.70
C ALA A 117 12.63 -18.95 8.52
N HIS A 118 12.03 -20.14 8.40
CA HIS A 118 10.94 -20.39 7.45
C HIS A 118 9.75 -19.45 7.73
N GLU A 119 9.28 -19.46 8.97
CA GLU A 119 8.10 -18.70 9.37
C GLU A 119 8.36 -17.19 9.36
N ILE A 120 9.57 -16.75 9.73
CA ILE A 120 10.01 -15.35 9.61
C ILE A 120 9.90 -14.88 8.15
N GLY A 121 10.47 -15.62 7.20
CA GLY A 121 10.40 -15.27 5.78
C GLY A 121 8.96 -15.26 5.25
N ARG A 122 8.17 -16.28 5.63
CA ARG A 122 6.76 -16.39 5.22
C ARG A 122 5.93 -15.20 5.72
N LEU A 123 6.04 -14.84 7.01
CA LEU A 123 5.29 -13.74 7.61
C LEU A 123 5.67 -12.39 7.01
N ALA A 124 6.96 -12.16 6.76
CA ALA A 124 7.44 -10.95 6.12
C ALA A 124 6.92 -10.84 4.67
N CYS A 125 6.94 -11.94 3.89
CA CYS A 125 6.34 -12.00 2.56
C CYS A 125 4.84 -11.68 2.58
N VAL A 126 4.08 -12.29 3.49
CA VAL A 126 2.64 -12.05 3.61
C VAL A 126 2.37 -10.57 3.90
N SER A 127 3.15 -9.97 4.79
CA SER A 127 3.02 -8.55 5.14
C SER A 127 3.31 -7.63 3.95
N GLU A 128 4.40 -7.88 3.21
CA GLU A 128 4.72 -7.14 1.99
C GLU A 128 3.57 -7.24 0.96
N LEU A 129 3.17 -8.46 0.58
CA LEU A 129 2.20 -8.66 -0.48
C LEU A 129 0.84 -8.07 -0.14
N ASN A 130 0.38 -8.20 1.11
CA ASN A 130 -0.86 -7.59 1.56
C ASN A 130 -0.80 -6.05 1.46
N ASN A 131 0.31 -5.44 1.89
CA ASN A 131 0.48 -3.98 1.84
C ASN A 131 0.55 -3.46 0.40
N ARG A 132 1.31 -4.14 -0.48
CA ARG A 132 1.39 -3.79 -1.90
C ARG A 132 0.03 -3.90 -2.57
N ARG A 133 -0.72 -4.97 -2.29
CA ARG A 133 -2.06 -5.15 -2.85
C ARG A 133 -3.02 -4.07 -2.36
N ALA A 134 -2.95 -3.71 -1.08
CA ALA A 134 -3.77 -2.63 -0.54
C ALA A 134 -3.48 -1.28 -1.23
N GLU A 135 -2.23 -1.00 -1.58
CA GLU A 135 -1.82 0.16 -2.38
C GLU A 135 -2.36 0.10 -3.80
N GLN A 136 -2.08 -0.98 -4.54
CA GLN A 136 -2.59 -1.20 -5.89
C GLN A 136 -4.12 -1.03 -5.99
N LEU A 137 -4.85 -1.53 -4.99
CA LEU A 137 -6.30 -1.39 -4.93
C LEU A 137 -6.76 0.06 -4.73
N ARG A 138 -6.06 0.85 -3.89
CA ARG A 138 -6.37 2.27 -3.72
C ARG A 138 -6.08 3.06 -4.99
N ASP A 139 -4.95 2.80 -5.61
CA ASP A 139 -4.50 3.52 -6.80
C ASP A 139 -5.40 3.21 -8.00
N ALA A 140 -5.83 1.95 -8.15
CA ALA A 140 -6.73 1.53 -9.23
C ALA A 140 -8.08 2.26 -9.26
N VAL A 141 -8.47 2.93 -8.16
CA VAL A 141 -9.73 3.68 -8.08
C VAL A 141 -9.55 5.15 -7.71
N SER A 142 -8.32 5.67 -7.68
CA SER A 142 -8.06 7.05 -7.26
C SER A 142 -8.72 8.08 -8.18
N ASP A 143 -8.81 7.75 -9.47
CA ASP A 143 -9.18 8.68 -10.53
C ASP A 143 -10.57 8.38 -11.12
N LEU A 144 -11.36 7.51 -10.46
CA LEU A 144 -12.72 7.22 -10.93
C LEU A 144 -13.62 8.45 -10.73
N PRO A 145 -14.40 8.86 -11.75
CA PRO A 145 -15.40 9.90 -11.59
C PRO A 145 -16.48 9.41 -10.62
N LEU A 146 -16.85 10.21 -9.61
CA LEU A 146 -17.85 9.81 -8.62
C LEU A 146 -19.13 10.65 -8.77
N LYS A 147 -20.27 10.05 -8.44
CA LYS A 147 -21.58 10.70 -8.37
C LYS A 147 -21.69 11.67 -7.20
#